data_AF-C7IY51-F1
#
_entry.id   AF-C7IY51-F1
#
_cell.length_a   1.000
_cell.length_b   1.000
_cell.length_c   1.000
_cell.angle_alpha   90.00
_cell.angle_beta   90.00
_cell.angle_gamma   90.00
#
_symmetry.space_group_name_H-M   'P 1'
#
loop_
_entity.id
_entity.type
_entity.pdbx_description
1 polymer ?
#
loop_
_entity_poly.entity_id
_entity_poly.type
_entity_poly.pdbx_seq_one_letter_code
_entity_poly.pdbx_strand_id
1 'polypeptide(L)'
;VPSMGFLRNPKAFLMVLKAVIEKTDYRFILFSSGYQPLDSAIQYFAPSVAESSEYQASALHCDSNLLFNGRLFCFSGSIPYSWLFPKCAVAIHHAGSGSTAAALFAGIPQISCPFLLDQFYWAERLHWLGVAPEPLGRQHLIPDTDNASSINSAADMLIGAIKSALSPEIKAQATRIANKLSSEDGIGEALRILKESFAPN
;
A
#
# COMPACT_ATOMS: atom_id res chain seq x y z
N VAL A 1 -12.82 -6.90 3.85
CA VAL A 1 -11.64 -5.99 3.91
C VAL A 1 -11.44 -5.62 5.37
N PRO A 2 -10.31 -5.93 6.01
CA PRO A 2 -10.05 -5.43 7.36
C PRO A 2 -10.01 -3.90 7.26
N SER A 3 -10.92 -3.23 7.96
CA SER A 3 -11.09 -1.79 7.82
C SER A 3 -9.84 -1.07 8.33
N MET A 4 -9.54 0.09 7.75
CA MET A 4 -8.54 1.03 8.28
C MET A 4 -8.92 1.62 9.66
N GLY A 5 -9.74 0.94 10.45
CA GLY A 5 -10.14 1.31 11.81
C GLY A 5 -8.99 1.50 12.80
N PHE A 6 -7.74 1.30 12.37
CA PHE A 6 -6.54 1.59 13.12
C PHE A 6 -5.95 2.98 12.79
N LEU A 7 -6.36 3.68 11.74
CA LEU A 7 -5.83 5.01 11.41
C LEU A 7 -6.44 6.08 12.33
N ARG A 8 -5.88 6.22 13.54
CA ARG A 8 -6.36 7.14 14.59
C ARG A 8 -6.32 8.61 14.18
N ASN A 9 -5.34 9.01 13.37
CA ASN A 9 -5.19 10.38 12.90
C ASN A 9 -4.99 10.41 11.36
N PRO A 10 -6.07 10.34 10.58
CA PRO A 10 -5.98 10.35 9.12
C PRO A 10 -5.39 11.65 8.55
N LYS A 11 -5.59 12.80 9.22
CA LYS A 11 -5.01 14.08 8.81
C LYS A 11 -3.49 14.07 8.94
N ALA A 12 -2.97 13.62 10.08
CA ALA A 12 -1.52 13.50 10.27
C ALA A 12 -0.89 12.56 9.24
N PHE A 13 -1.55 11.45 8.90
CA PHE A 13 -1.07 10.56 7.83
C PHE A 13 -1.00 11.25 6.46
N LEU A 14 -2.02 12.02 6.08
CA LEU A 14 -1.98 12.81 4.83
C LEU A 14 -0.90 13.90 4.89
N MET A 15 -0.64 14.51 6.04
CA MET A 15 0.46 15.46 6.22
C MET A 15 1.84 14.80 6.10
N VAL A 16 2.01 13.56 6.56
CA VAL A 16 3.23 12.77 6.31
C VAL A 16 3.41 12.55 4.81
N LEU A 17 2.37 12.11 4.08
CA LEU A 17 2.44 11.95 2.63
C LEU A 17 2.76 13.26 1.92
N LYS A 18 2.15 14.38 2.35
CA LYS A 18 2.47 15.72 1.84
C LYS A 18 3.96 16.05 2.02
N ALA A 19 4.50 15.84 3.22
CA ALA A 19 5.89 16.11 3.52
C ALA A 19 6.85 15.23 2.70
N VAL A 20 6.52 13.95 2.49
CA VAL A 20 7.30 13.06 1.59
C VAL A 20 7.27 13.58 0.15
N ILE A 21 6.09 13.95 -0.33
CA ILE A 21 5.88 14.51 -1.66
C ILE A 21 6.66 15.82 -1.83
N GLU A 22 6.70 16.70 -0.84
CA GLU A 22 7.47 17.96 -0.90
C GLU A 22 8.98 17.74 -0.91
N LYS A 23 9.48 16.65 -0.31
CA LYS A 23 10.91 16.30 -0.23
C LYS A 23 11.42 15.42 -1.38
N THR A 24 10.54 14.91 -2.24
CA THR A 24 10.88 13.90 -3.26
C THR A 24 10.07 14.09 -4.54
N ASP A 25 10.38 13.33 -5.59
CA ASP A 25 9.60 13.29 -6.83
C ASP A 25 8.57 12.14 -6.87
N TYR A 26 8.29 11.52 -5.72
CA TYR A 26 7.38 10.38 -5.64
C TYR A 26 5.93 10.76 -5.93
N ARG A 27 5.21 9.81 -6.51
CA ARG A 27 3.76 9.85 -6.72
C ARG A 27 3.12 8.68 -6.01
N PHE A 28 1.99 8.92 -5.37
CA PHE A 28 1.29 7.94 -4.55
C PHE A 28 -0.12 7.70 -5.07
N ILE A 29 -0.53 6.44 -4.99
CA ILE A 29 -1.92 6.01 -5.15
C ILE A 29 -2.36 5.52 -3.77
N LEU A 30 -3.37 6.19 -3.20
CA LEU A 30 -3.90 5.89 -1.87
C LEU A 30 -5.32 5.31 -1.99
N PHE A 31 -5.50 4.08 -1.53
CA PHE A 31 -6.81 3.44 -1.46
C PHE A 31 -7.44 3.69 -0.10
N SER A 32 -8.51 4.49 -0.05
CA SER A 32 -9.23 4.72 1.20
C SER A 32 -10.25 3.62 1.53
N SER A 33 -10.63 2.80 0.54
CA SER A 33 -11.58 1.69 0.70
C SER A 33 -12.90 2.09 1.37
N GLY A 34 -13.34 3.34 1.18
CA GLY A 34 -14.55 3.90 1.80
C GLY A 34 -14.46 4.15 3.30
N TYR A 35 -13.25 4.14 3.88
CA TYR A 35 -13.06 4.40 5.31
C TYR A 35 -13.32 5.88 5.63
N GLN A 36 -14.51 6.15 6.16
CA GLN A 36 -15.03 7.51 6.36
C GLN A 36 -14.06 8.49 7.03
N PRO A 37 -13.34 8.14 8.11
CA PRO A 37 -12.39 9.09 8.72
C PRO A 37 -11.26 9.52 7.78
N LEU A 38 -10.79 8.63 6.89
CA LEU A 38 -9.79 9.00 5.88
C LEU A 38 -10.43 9.74 4.71
N ASP A 39 -11.61 9.33 4.24
CA ASP A 39 -12.33 10.04 3.18
C ASP A 39 -12.63 11.50 3.56
N SER A 40 -13.09 11.74 4.79
CA SER A 40 -13.30 13.09 5.32
C SER A 40 -12.01 13.90 5.40
N ALA A 41 -10.88 13.26 5.75
CA ALA A 41 -9.59 13.93 5.76
C ALA A 41 -9.09 14.25 4.33
N ILE A 42 -9.32 13.36 3.37
CA ILE A 42 -9.01 13.59 1.95
C ILE A 42 -9.82 14.79 1.43
N GLN A 43 -11.13 14.84 1.73
CA GLN A 43 -12.00 15.96 1.36
C GLN A 43 -11.55 17.28 2.00
N TYR A 44 -11.07 17.25 3.24
CA TYR A 44 -10.53 18.44 3.91
C TYR A 44 -9.31 19.03 3.19
N PHE A 45 -8.47 18.21 2.57
CA PHE A 45 -7.31 18.67 1.79
C PHE A 45 -7.59 18.88 0.30
N ALA A 46 -8.74 18.41 -0.20
CA ALA A 46 -9.12 18.61 -1.59
C ALA A 46 -9.31 20.11 -1.86
N PRO A 47 -8.78 20.64 -2.97
CA PRO A 47 -9.03 22.03 -3.33
C PRO A 47 -10.54 22.25 -3.42
N SER A 48 -11.04 23.32 -2.80
CA SER A 48 -12.43 23.73 -2.98
C SER A 48 -12.69 23.84 -4.47
N VAL A 49 -13.71 23.15 -4.97
CA VAL A 49 -14.15 23.23 -6.36
C VAL A 49 -14.67 24.65 -6.60
N ALA A 50 -13.76 25.56 -6.91
CA ALA A 50 -14.04 26.92 -7.35
C ALA A 50 -13.00 27.25 -8.43
N GLU A 51 -13.50 27.25 -9.67
CA GLU A 51 -12.97 27.94 -10.85
C GLU A 51 -11.64 27.44 -11.44
N SER A 52 -11.73 26.46 -12.35
CA SER A 52 -11.14 26.58 -13.69
C SER A 52 -11.63 25.45 -14.63
N SER A 53 -12.41 25.88 -15.62
CA SER A 53 -12.64 25.36 -16.98
C SER A 53 -12.47 23.86 -17.31
N GLU A 54 -13.58 23.29 -17.79
CA GLU A 54 -13.69 22.51 -19.03
C GLU A 54 -12.78 21.29 -19.21
N TYR A 55 -12.98 20.27 -18.39
CA TYR A 55 -12.99 18.88 -18.87
C TYR A 55 -14.03 18.11 -18.04
N GLN A 56 -15.31 18.28 -18.39
CA GLN A 56 -16.36 17.36 -17.93
C GLN A 56 -16.14 16.02 -18.65
N ALA A 57 -15.27 15.19 -18.09
CA ALA A 57 -15.32 13.76 -18.34
C ALA A 57 -16.55 13.21 -17.60
N SER A 58 -17.52 12.81 -18.41
CA SER A 58 -18.80 12.21 -18.04
C SER A 58 -18.67 11.07 -17.02
N ALA A 59 -19.47 11.15 -15.95
CA ALA A 59 -19.98 10.03 -15.15
C ALA A 59 -18.98 9.19 -14.30
N LEU A 60 -18.10 9.82 -13.53
CA LEU A 60 -17.55 9.23 -12.29
C LEU A 60 -18.09 10.03 -11.09
N HIS A 61 -19.10 9.49 -10.42
CA HIS A 61 -19.64 10.08 -9.20
C HIS A 61 -18.62 9.88 -8.06
N CYS A 62 -17.86 10.93 -7.71
CA CYS A 62 -17.20 11.22 -6.43
C CYS A 62 -16.36 10.15 -5.70
N ASP A 63 -15.62 9.27 -6.40
CA ASP A 63 -14.78 8.26 -5.75
C ASP A 63 -13.26 8.54 -5.80
N SER A 64 -12.84 9.65 -6.41
CA SER A 64 -11.41 9.96 -6.56
C SER A 64 -11.06 11.43 -6.34
N ASN A 65 -9.91 11.68 -5.72
CA ASN A 65 -9.37 13.03 -5.49
C ASN A 65 -7.89 13.11 -5.87
N LEU A 66 -7.46 14.26 -6.39
CA LEU A 66 -6.05 14.57 -6.63
C LEU A 66 -5.59 15.62 -5.61
N LEU A 67 -4.62 15.27 -4.78
CA LEU A 67 -4.04 16.14 -3.76
C LEU A 67 -2.58 16.46 -4.09
N PHE A 68 -2.07 17.52 -3.46
CA PHE A 68 -0.64 17.88 -3.42
C PHE A 68 0.00 17.96 -4.82
N ASN A 69 -0.51 18.89 -5.64
CA ASN A 69 -0.09 19.14 -7.02
C ASN A 69 -0.25 17.90 -7.92
N GLY A 70 -1.32 17.12 -7.70
CA GLY A 70 -1.64 15.92 -8.48
C GLY A 70 -0.70 14.74 -8.24
N ARG A 71 0.13 14.78 -7.19
CA ARG A 71 1.08 13.69 -6.87
C ARG A 71 0.54 12.68 -5.88
N LEU A 72 -0.63 12.93 -5.28
CA LEU A 72 -1.37 11.95 -4.50
C LEU A 72 -2.75 11.74 -5.14
N PHE A 73 -2.95 10.58 -5.76
CA PHE A 73 -4.24 10.12 -6.25
C PHE A 73 -4.93 9.27 -5.17
N CYS A 74 -6.06 9.74 -4.66
CA CYS A 74 -6.87 9.04 -3.67
C CYS A 74 -8.07 8.38 -4.34
N PHE A 75 -8.36 7.13 -4.00
CA PHE A 75 -9.49 6.37 -4.53
C PHE A 75 -10.23 5.61 -3.43
N SER A 76 -11.55 5.82 -3.30
CA SER A 76 -12.42 5.14 -2.34
C SER A 76 -12.90 3.77 -2.81
N GLY A 77 -12.91 3.55 -4.12
CA GLY A 77 -13.36 2.30 -4.72
C GLY A 77 -12.35 1.15 -4.60
N SER A 78 -12.71 0.03 -5.24
CA SER A 78 -11.86 -1.16 -5.34
C SER A 78 -11.20 -1.24 -6.71
N ILE A 79 -9.94 -1.70 -6.75
CA ILE A 79 -9.22 -1.94 -7.99
C ILE A 79 -8.49 -3.29 -7.93
N PRO A 80 -8.48 -4.09 -9.01
CA PRO A 80 -7.74 -5.34 -9.02
C PRO A 80 -6.24 -5.10 -8.86
N TYR A 81 -5.65 -5.63 -7.79
CA TYR A 81 -4.20 -5.52 -7.55
C TYR A 81 -3.38 -6.18 -8.66
N SER A 82 -3.88 -7.26 -9.27
CA SER A 82 -3.25 -7.91 -10.42
C SER A 82 -3.07 -6.98 -11.62
N TRP A 83 -3.95 -5.99 -11.78
CA TRP A 83 -3.82 -4.99 -12.84
C TRP A 83 -2.93 -3.81 -12.42
N LEU A 84 -3.08 -3.36 -11.17
CA LEU A 84 -2.44 -2.16 -10.67
C LEU A 84 -0.95 -2.38 -10.33
N PHE A 85 -0.65 -3.39 -9.52
CA PHE A 85 0.69 -3.55 -8.93
C PHE A 85 1.82 -3.71 -9.97
N PRO A 86 1.62 -4.36 -11.13
CA PRO A 86 2.64 -4.35 -12.19
C PRO A 86 3.00 -2.95 -12.72
N LYS A 87 2.22 -1.92 -12.41
CA LYS A 87 2.46 -0.51 -12.79
C LYS A 87 3.04 0.32 -11.64
N CYS A 88 3.23 -0.28 -10.47
CA CYS A 88 3.75 0.37 -9.27
C CYS A 88 5.24 0.03 -9.08
N ALA A 89 5.99 0.94 -8.48
CA ALA A 89 7.38 0.69 -8.13
C ALA A 89 7.54 -0.02 -6.78
N VAL A 90 6.59 0.17 -5.87
CA VAL A 90 6.56 -0.38 -4.50
C VAL A 90 5.12 -0.41 -4.01
N ALA A 91 4.76 -1.39 -3.18
CA ALA A 91 3.49 -1.41 -2.45
C ALA A 91 3.71 -1.10 -0.96
N ILE A 92 2.95 -0.14 -0.40
CA ILE A 92 2.93 0.14 1.04
C ILE A 92 1.61 -0.38 1.60
N HIS A 93 1.66 -1.31 2.56
CA HIS A 93 0.46 -1.93 3.08
C HIS A 93 0.67 -2.48 4.49
N HIS A 94 -0.44 -2.77 5.15
CA HIS A 94 -0.49 -3.36 6.49
C HIS A 94 -0.04 -4.83 6.60
N ALA A 95 0.56 -5.43 5.55
CA ALA A 95 0.90 -6.85 5.50
C ALA A 95 -0.29 -7.84 5.60
N GLY A 96 -1.50 -7.43 5.20
CA GLY A 96 -2.60 -8.39 5.03
C GLY A 96 -2.29 -9.41 3.91
N SER A 97 -2.62 -10.69 4.13
CA SER A 97 -2.27 -11.81 3.24
C SER A 97 -2.58 -11.57 1.75
N GLY A 98 -3.75 -11.01 1.43
CA GLY A 98 -4.14 -10.71 0.05
C GLY A 98 -3.26 -9.64 -0.62
N SER A 99 -2.94 -8.55 0.09
CA SER A 99 -2.03 -7.51 -0.42
C SER A 99 -0.60 -8.04 -0.57
N THR A 100 -0.14 -8.81 0.42
CA THR A 100 1.18 -9.47 0.43
C THR A 100 1.32 -10.39 -0.78
N ALA A 101 0.37 -11.32 -0.97
CA ALA A 101 0.39 -12.26 -2.08
C ALA A 101 0.34 -11.52 -3.43
N ALA A 102 -0.55 -10.54 -3.58
CA ALA A 102 -0.66 -9.80 -4.84
C ALA A 102 0.63 -9.05 -5.22
N ALA A 103 1.31 -8.44 -4.25
CA ALA A 103 2.58 -7.75 -4.51
C ALA A 103 3.74 -8.72 -4.79
N LEU A 104 3.76 -9.89 -4.12
CA LEU A 104 4.69 -10.97 -4.44
C LEU A 104 4.50 -11.48 -5.88
N PHE A 105 3.26 -11.73 -6.30
CA PHE A 105 2.95 -12.14 -7.68
C PHE A 105 3.31 -11.07 -8.71
N ALA A 106 3.13 -9.79 -8.36
CA ALA A 106 3.51 -8.67 -9.23
C ALA A 106 5.03 -8.45 -9.30
N GLY A 107 5.82 -9.07 -8.42
CA GLY A 107 7.27 -8.95 -8.38
C GLY A 107 7.78 -7.58 -7.97
N ILE A 108 6.99 -6.82 -7.20
CA ILE A 108 7.36 -5.48 -6.72
C ILE A 108 7.84 -5.52 -5.27
N PRO A 109 8.79 -4.66 -4.89
CA PRO A 109 9.13 -4.42 -3.49
C PRO A 109 7.92 -4.04 -2.64
N GLN A 110 7.98 -4.38 -1.36
CA GLN A 110 6.91 -4.10 -0.40
C GLN A 110 7.45 -3.31 0.79
N ILE A 111 6.61 -2.49 1.41
CA ILE A 111 6.84 -1.85 2.70
C ILE A 111 5.66 -2.20 3.58
N SER A 112 5.93 -3.00 4.61
CA SER A 112 4.91 -3.47 5.55
C SER A 112 4.79 -2.57 6.77
N CYS A 113 3.56 -2.24 7.17
CA CYS A 113 3.25 -1.58 8.44
C CYS A 113 2.18 -2.40 9.20
N PRO A 114 2.56 -3.51 9.85
CA PRO A 114 1.60 -4.42 10.49
C PRO A 114 0.98 -3.81 11.75
N PHE A 115 -0.29 -4.11 12.00
CA PHE A 115 -1.04 -3.65 13.18
C PHE A 115 -1.70 -4.78 13.96
N LEU A 116 -2.05 -5.90 13.31
CA LEU A 116 -2.94 -6.89 13.91
C LEU A 116 -2.62 -8.32 13.46
N LEU A 117 -2.65 -9.27 14.40
CA LEU A 117 -2.69 -10.72 14.16
C LEU A 117 -1.60 -11.20 13.18
N ASP A 118 -2.02 -11.81 12.07
CA ASP A 118 -1.17 -12.45 11.07
C ASP A 118 -0.33 -11.45 10.26
N GLN A 119 -0.65 -10.15 10.32
CA GLN A 119 0.10 -9.10 9.64
C GLN A 119 1.57 -9.07 10.11
N PHE A 120 1.82 -9.29 11.40
CA PHE A 120 3.19 -9.33 11.93
C PHE A 120 3.99 -10.50 11.34
N TYR A 121 3.35 -11.67 11.24
CA TYR A 121 3.96 -12.84 10.60
C TYR A 121 4.28 -12.56 9.13
N TRP A 122 3.34 -12.00 8.36
CA TRP A 122 3.60 -11.70 6.95
C TRP A 122 4.69 -10.63 6.77
N ALA A 123 4.70 -9.59 7.60
CA ALA A 123 5.73 -8.56 7.57
C ALA A 123 7.13 -9.14 7.84
N GLU A 124 7.26 -10.00 8.85
CA GLU A 124 8.51 -10.72 9.14
C GLU A 124 8.93 -11.60 7.95
N ARG A 125 8.00 -12.35 7.35
CA ARG A 125 8.29 -13.18 6.17
C ARG A 125 8.75 -12.37 4.97
N LEU A 126 8.14 -11.21 4.70
CA LEU A 126 8.57 -10.33 3.61
C LEU A 126 10.00 -9.83 3.81
N HIS A 127 10.34 -9.42 5.04
CA HIS A 127 11.69 -9.00 5.37
C HIS A 127 12.70 -10.16 5.26
N TRP A 128 12.37 -11.32 5.81
CA TRP A 128 13.20 -12.53 5.74
C TRP A 128 13.43 -13.00 4.30
N LEU A 129 12.41 -12.89 3.44
CA LEU A 129 12.52 -13.18 2.01
C LEU A 129 13.35 -12.14 1.26
N GLY A 130 13.70 -11.00 1.85
CA GLY A 130 14.46 -9.92 1.22
C GLY A 130 13.67 -9.12 0.18
N VAL A 131 12.34 -9.18 0.22
CA VAL A 131 11.45 -8.44 -0.71
C VAL A 131 10.90 -7.15 -0.10
N ALA A 132 11.28 -6.86 1.16
CA ALA A 132 10.89 -5.68 1.91
C ALA A 132 12.02 -5.29 2.90
N PRO A 133 12.16 -3.99 3.22
CA PRO A 133 12.96 -3.56 4.37
C PRO A 133 12.33 -4.05 5.69
N GLU A 134 12.99 -3.77 6.81
CA GLU A 134 12.43 -4.06 8.14
C GLU A 134 11.03 -3.43 8.28
N PRO A 135 10.03 -4.15 8.86
CA PRO A 135 8.68 -3.64 8.98
C PRO A 135 8.62 -2.32 9.74
N LEU A 136 7.84 -1.37 9.21
CA LEU A 136 7.60 -0.11 9.89
C LEU A 136 6.64 -0.31 11.05
N GLY A 137 7.07 0.05 12.25
CA GLY A 137 6.17 0.28 13.37
C GLY A 137 5.11 1.34 13.04
N ARG A 138 3.93 1.19 13.64
CA ARG A 138 2.77 2.09 13.43
C ARG A 138 3.14 3.57 13.50
N GLN A 139 3.86 3.94 14.54
CA GLN A 139 4.26 5.32 14.84
C GLN A 139 5.21 5.91 13.79
N HIS A 140 5.86 5.07 12.97
CA HIS A 140 6.75 5.53 11.89
C HIS A 140 5.96 6.06 10.68
N LEU A 141 4.71 5.64 10.49
CA LEU A 141 3.88 6.03 9.34
C LEU A 141 2.70 6.93 9.76
N ILE A 142 2.20 6.72 10.98
CA ILE A 142 1.05 7.42 11.53
C ILE A 142 1.47 7.99 12.90
N PRO A 143 2.03 9.21 12.94
CA PRO A 143 2.38 9.83 14.21
C PRO A 143 1.11 10.11 15.03
N ASP A 144 1.20 9.93 16.34
CA ASP A 144 0.07 10.16 17.26
C ASP A 144 -0.25 11.66 17.42
N THR A 145 0.69 12.54 17.06
CA THR A 145 0.54 14.00 17.10
C THR A 145 0.82 14.61 15.72
N ASP A 146 0.20 15.75 15.44
CA ASP A 146 0.29 16.49 14.18
C ASP A 146 1.29 17.64 14.21
N ASN A 147 2.16 17.70 15.22
CA ASN A 147 3.22 18.72 15.26
C ASN A 147 4.24 18.51 14.14
N ALA A 148 4.83 19.61 13.68
CA ALA A 148 5.73 19.61 12.53
C ALA A 148 6.92 18.65 12.69
N SER A 149 7.45 18.50 13.90
CA SER A 149 8.59 17.61 14.17
C SER A 149 8.22 16.13 13.96
N SER A 150 7.06 15.71 14.48
CA SER A 150 6.56 14.34 14.38
C SER A 150 6.23 13.97 12.93
N ILE A 151 5.59 14.90 12.20
CA ILE A 151 5.29 14.74 10.78
C ILE A 151 6.58 14.60 9.96
N ASN A 152 7.56 15.47 10.18
CA ASN A 152 8.83 15.42 9.44
C ASN A 152 9.62 14.15 9.73
N SER A 153 9.65 13.71 10.98
CA SER A 153 10.34 12.48 11.39
C SER A 153 9.71 11.24 10.74
N ALA A 154 8.37 11.15 10.75
CA ALA A 154 7.65 10.08 10.07
C ALA A 154 7.85 10.11 8.54
N ALA A 155 7.90 11.30 7.94
CA ALA A 155 8.21 11.46 6.53
C ALA A 155 9.63 10.99 6.18
N ASP A 156 10.63 11.33 7.00
CA ASP A 156 12.01 10.89 6.78
C ASP A 156 12.16 9.36 6.93
N MET A 157 11.45 8.76 7.89
CA MET A 157 11.36 7.30 8.02
C MET A 157 10.75 6.65 6.78
N LEU A 158 9.63 7.19 6.27
CA LEU A 158 8.98 6.67 5.06
C LEU A 158 9.88 6.85 3.82
N ILE A 159 10.57 7.98 3.69
CA ILE A 159 11.54 8.19 2.61
C ILE A 159 12.67 7.15 2.67
N GLY A 160 13.21 6.89 3.88
CA GLY A 160 14.22 5.87 4.10
C GLY A 160 13.73 4.47 3.71
N ALA A 161 12.51 4.11 4.11
CA ALA A 161 11.89 2.83 3.75
C ALA A 161 11.67 2.69 2.24
N ILE A 162 11.21 3.75 1.56
CA ILE A 162 11.05 3.75 0.09
C ILE A 162 12.40 3.62 -0.60
N LYS A 163 13.42 4.36 -0.16
CA LYS A 163 14.78 4.24 -0.72
C LYS A 163 15.34 2.82 -0.56
N SER A 164 15.16 2.22 0.61
CA SER A 164 15.58 0.85 0.89
C SER A 164 14.82 -0.15 0.01
N ALA A 165 13.49 -0.07 -0.04
CA ALA A 165 12.67 -0.95 -0.89
C ALA A 165 13.02 -0.85 -2.38
N LEU A 166 13.43 0.35 -2.84
CA LEU A 166 13.86 0.59 -4.22
C LEU A 166 15.33 0.23 -4.48
N SER A 167 16.05 -0.37 -3.53
CA SER A 167 17.41 -0.83 -3.77
C SER A 167 17.45 -1.92 -4.85
N PRO A 168 18.55 -2.02 -5.62
CA PRO A 168 18.70 -3.06 -6.63
C PRO A 168 18.51 -4.47 -6.07
N GLU A 169 18.97 -4.71 -4.84
CA GLU A 169 18.91 -6.01 -4.17
C GLU A 169 17.48 -6.44 -3.89
N ILE A 170 16.67 -5.56 -3.27
CA ILE A 170 15.27 -5.87 -2.95
C ILE A 170 14.43 -6.00 -4.22
N LYS A 171 14.66 -5.16 -5.24
CA LYS A 171 13.97 -5.26 -6.54
C LYS A 171 14.27 -6.57 -7.27
N ALA A 172 15.54 -6.95 -7.32
CA ALA A 172 15.97 -8.21 -7.93
C ALA A 172 15.36 -9.40 -7.20
N GLN A 173 15.33 -9.34 -5.86
CA GLN A 173 14.74 -10.38 -5.04
C GLN A 173 13.23 -10.51 -5.24
N ALA A 174 12.49 -9.40 -5.28
CA ALA A 174 11.05 -9.40 -5.55
C ALA A 174 10.74 -10.04 -6.92
N THR A 175 11.51 -9.68 -7.95
CA THR A 175 11.40 -10.28 -9.29
C THR A 175 11.69 -11.79 -9.26
N ARG A 176 12.74 -12.20 -8.54
CA ARG A 176 13.11 -13.62 -8.42
C ARG A 176 12.03 -14.45 -7.73
N ILE A 177 11.43 -13.92 -6.66
CA ILE A 177 10.32 -14.61 -5.97
C ILE A 177 9.09 -14.70 -6.87
N ALA A 178 8.73 -13.63 -7.60
CA ALA A 178 7.62 -13.68 -8.55
C ALA A 178 7.81 -14.75 -9.63
N ASN A 179 9.03 -14.87 -10.18
CA ASN A 179 9.35 -15.90 -11.17
C ASN A 179 9.27 -17.32 -10.62
N LYS A 180 9.54 -17.52 -9.33
CA LYS A 180 9.33 -18.83 -8.70
C LYS A 180 7.84 -19.11 -8.55
N LEU A 181 7.09 -18.16 -8.01
CA LEU A 181 5.65 -18.29 -7.81
C LEU A 181 4.89 -18.51 -9.13
N SER A 182 5.34 -17.92 -10.23
CA SER A 182 4.70 -18.11 -11.55
C SER A 182 4.88 -19.51 -12.13
N SER A 183 5.85 -20.28 -11.62
CA SER A 183 6.07 -21.68 -12.00
C SER A 183 5.30 -22.68 -11.12
N GLU A 184 4.64 -22.23 -10.07
CA GLU A 184 3.89 -23.08 -9.14
C GLU A 184 2.46 -23.31 -9.63
N ASP A 185 1.99 -24.56 -9.54
CA ASP A 185 0.56 -24.90 -9.66
C ASP A 185 0.00 -25.29 -8.28
N GLY A 186 -0.11 -24.28 -7.41
CA GLY A 186 -0.58 -24.49 -6.03
C GLY A 186 -2.02 -25.00 -5.96
N ILE A 187 -2.88 -24.60 -6.91
CA ILE A 187 -4.28 -25.05 -6.96
C ILE A 187 -4.35 -26.50 -7.41
N GLY A 188 -3.63 -26.87 -8.47
CA GLY A 188 -3.56 -28.25 -8.96
C GLY A 188 -3.02 -29.19 -7.90
N GLU A 189 -1.96 -28.78 -7.18
CA GLU A 189 -1.40 -29.59 -6.10
C GLU A 189 -2.36 -29.74 -4.92
N ALA A 190 -3.04 -28.66 -4.51
CA ALA A 190 -4.08 -28.75 -3.48
C ALA A 190 -5.22 -29.69 -3.89
N LEU A 191 -5.68 -29.62 -5.15
CA LEU A 191 -6.71 -30.51 -5.68
C LEU A 191 -6.24 -31.97 -5.71
N ARG A 192 -4.97 -32.23 -6.06
CA ARG A 192 -4.37 -33.56 -6.06
C ARG A 192 -4.41 -34.16 -4.64
N ILE A 193 -3.91 -33.42 -3.65
CA ILE A 193 -3.87 -33.85 -2.24
C ILE A 193 -5.29 -34.10 -1.69
N LEU A 194 -6.24 -33.20 -1.98
CA LEU A 194 -7.62 -33.37 -1.55
C LEU A 194 -8.24 -34.64 -2.16
N LYS A 195 -8.07 -34.87 -3.46
CA LYS A 195 -8.59 -36.07 -4.13
C LYS A 195 -8.03 -37.36 -3.54
N GLU A 196 -6.73 -37.40 -3.24
CA GLU A 196 -6.08 -38.55 -2.58
C GLU A 196 -6.63 -38.80 -1.17
N SER A 197 -6.96 -37.74 -0.44
CA SER A 197 -7.52 -37.83 0.92
C SER A 197 -8.97 -38.34 0.95
N PHE A 198 -9.69 -38.24 -0.16
CA PHE A 198 -11.09 -38.66 -0.29
C PHE A 198 -11.29 -39.90 -1.19
N ALA A 199 -10.21 -40.51 -1.69
CA ALA A 199 -10.30 -41.78 -2.39
C ALA A 199 -10.64 -42.89 -1.37
N PRO A 200 -11.71 -43.69 -1.58
CA PRO A 200 -12.02 -44.81 -0.70
C PRO A 200 -10.90 -45.86 -0.77
N ASN A 201 -10.50 -46.39 0.39
CA ASN A 201 -9.54 -47.49 0.52
C ASN A 201 -9.93 -48.71 -0.31
#